data_AF-A0A6I5C0Y9-F1
#
_entry.id   AF-A0A6I5C0Y9-F1
#
_cell.length_a   1.000
_cell.length_b   1.000
_cell.length_c   1.000
_cell.angle_alpha   90.00
_cell.angle_beta   90.00
_cell.angle_gamma   90.00
#
_symmetry.space_group_name_H-M   'P 1'
#
loop_
_entity.id
_entity.type
_entity.pdbx_description
1 polymer ?
#
loop_
_entity_poly.entity_id
_entity_poly.type
_entity_poly.pdbx_seq_one_letter_code
_entity_poly.pdbx_strand_id
1 'polypeptide(L)'
;APLAAAVPLAGRGTPVVLAGWGPPERCAAADVLRVATRPADPLPVVRDRLEDVARDAGLRPDGSGRVACPFGYADLDSAVRGMLSTGWFDTATSTAGHDQVVKELTEALHAHRRRDGTVWMPNVFRYLIARTP
;
A
#
# COMPACT_ATOMS: atom_id res chain seq x y z
N ALA A 1 6.72 -15.46 11.65
CA ALA A 1 6.27 -14.12 11.23
C ALA A 1 5.31 -13.54 12.28
N PRO A 2 5.20 -12.21 12.43
CA PRO A 2 4.35 -11.57 13.46
C PRO A 2 2.91 -12.09 13.48
N LEU A 3 2.31 -12.37 12.32
CA LEU A 3 0.95 -12.89 12.23
C LEU A 3 0.80 -14.26 12.90
N ALA A 4 1.71 -15.21 12.64
CA ALA A 4 1.66 -16.55 13.23
C ALA A 4 1.76 -16.53 14.76
N ALA A 5 2.48 -15.56 15.32
CA ALA A 5 2.56 -15.36 16.77
C ALA A 5 1.27 -14.76 17.36
N ALA A 6 0.50 -14.00 16.58
CA ALA A 6 -0.74 -13.37 17.02
C ALA A 6 -1.96 -14.31 16.93
N VAL A 7 -1.97 -15.26 16.00
CA VAL A 7 -3.12 -16.17 15.79
C VAL A 7 -3.57 -16.91 17.06
N PRO A 8 -2.67 -17.48 17.89
CA PRO A 8 -3.07 -18.17 19.13
C PRO A 8 -3.67 -17.26 20.21
N LEU A 9 -3.54 -15.93 20.08
CA LEU A 9 -4.10 -14.96 21.03
C LEU A 9 -5.59 -14.69 20.79
N ALA A 10 -6.10 -15.08 19.62
CA ALA A 10 -7.51 -14.94 19.27
C ALA A 10 -8.28 -16.23 19.60
N GLY A 11 -9.54 -16.08 20.00
CA GLY A 11 -10.43 -17.24 20.22
C GLY A 11 -10.64 -18.04 18.94
N ARG A 12 -11.08 -19.29 19.07
CA ARG A 12 -11.38 -20.19 17.94
C ARG A 12 -12.46 -19.61 17.00
N GLY A 13 -12.26 -19.76 15.69
CA GLY A 13 -13.21 -19.28 14.67
C GLY A 13 -13.29 -17.76 14.52
N THR A 14 -12.41 -17.00 15.17
CA THR A 14 -12.35 -15.55 15.08
C THR A 14 -12.00 -15.12 13.65
N PRO A 15 -12.75 -14.18 13.05
CA PRO A 15 -12.42 -13.64 11.74
C PRO A 15 -11.17 -12.77 11.81
N VAL A 16 -10.25 -13.01 10.88
CA VAL A 16 -9.03 -12.24 10.66
C VAL A 16 -9.07 -11.70 9.23
N VAL A 17 -8.94 -10.39 9.08
CA VAL A 17 -8.91 -9.74 7.76
C VAL A 17 -7.48 -9.37 7.42
N LEU A 18 -6.98 -9.91 6.33
CA LEU A 18 -5.70 -9.52 5.75
C LEU A 18 -5.98 -8.64 4.53
N ALA A 19 -5.20 -7.58 4.36
CA ALA A 19 -5.31 -6.69 3.22
C ALA A 19 -3.95 -6.49 2.56
N GLY A 20 -3.97 -6.32 1.25
CA GLY A 20 -2.79 -6.06 0.45
C GLY A 20 -3.15 -5.31 -0.82
N TRP A 21 -2.12 -4.91 -1.55
CA TRP A 21 -2.30 -4.28 -2.86
C TRP A 21 -2.99 -5.22 -3.84
N GLY A 22 -3.85 -4.66 -4.67
CA GLY A 22 -4.35 -5.34 -5.86
C GLY A 22 -3.27 -5.45 -6.94
N PRO A 23 -3.66 -5.85 -8.17
CA PRO A 23 -2.73 -5.90 -9.29
C PRO A 23 -2.07 -4.52 -9.51
N PRO A 24 -0.74 -4.43 -9.64
CA PRO A 24 -0.02 -3.15 -9.77
C PRO A 24 -0.51 -2.31 -10.95
N GLU A 25 -0.87 -2.94 -12.06
CA GLU A 25 -1.43 -2.29 -13.26
C GLU A 25 -2.79 -1.62 -13.02
N ARG A 26 -3.42 -1.86 -11.87
CA ARG A 26 -4.67 -1.22 -11.43
C ARG A 26 -4.46 -0.23 -10.27
N CYS A 27 -3.21 0.08 -9.92
CA CYS A 27 -2.86 0.96 -8.82
C CYS A 27 -2.01 2.13 -9.33
N ALA A 28 -2.64 3.28 -9.51
CA ALA A 28 -1.96 4.50 -9.97
C ALA A 28 -0.80 4.92 -9.04
N ALA A 29 -0.89 4.62 -7.74
CA ALA A 29 0.17 4.92 -6.79
C ALA A 29 1.48 4.14 -7.08
N ALA A 30 1.45 3.06 -7.87
CA ALA A 30 2.64 2.25 -8.15
C ALA A 30 3.79 3.07 -8.76
N ASP A 31 3.49 4.01 -9.66
CA ASP A 31 4.49 4.85 -10.30
C ASP A 31 5.04 5.91 -9.34
N VAL A 32 4.19 6.52 -8.51
CA VAL A 32 4.62 7.48 -7.48
C VAL A 32 5.51 6.81 -6.43
N LEU A 33 5.19 5.58 -6.06
CA LEU A 33 5.97 4.82 -5.08
C LEU A 33 7.35 4.39 -5.59
N ARG A 34 7.62 4.46 -6.91
CA ARG A 34 8.98 4.24 -7.42
C ARG A 34 9.98 5.27 -6.91
N VAL A 35 9.54 6.47 -6.54
CA VAL A 35 10.40 7.50 -5.92
C VAL A 35 11.01 7.00 -4.60
N ALA A 36 10.37 6.04 -3.92
CA ALA A 36 10.90 5.45 -2.70
C ALA A 36 12.00 4.40 -2.93
N THR A 37 12.16 3.94 -4.17
CA THR A 37 12.94 2.74 -4.49
C THR A 37 14.11 3.05 -5.42
N ARG A 38 15.21 2.31 -5.29
CA ARG A 38 16.30 2.40 -6.26
C ARG A 38 15.87 1.73 -7.58
N PRO A 39 16.48 2.08 -8.73
CA PRO A 39 16.08 1.54 -10.04
C PRO A 39 16.06 0.01 -10.18
N ALA A 40 16.73 -0.73 -9.31
CA ALA A 40 16.78 -2.19 -9.30
C ALA A 40 15.93 -2.84 -8.18
N ASP A 41 15.31 -2.04 -7.32
CA ASP A 41 14.53 -2.56 -6.20
C ASP A 41 13.14 -3.02 -6.68
N PRO A 42 12.54 -4.02 -6.00
CA PRO A 42 11.16 -4.41 -6.27
C PRO A 42 10.20 -3.23 -6.06
N LEU A 43 9.16 -3.14 -6.90
CA LEU A 43 8.12 -2.12 -6.74
C LEU A 43 7.43 -2.28 -5.38
N PRO A 44 7.06 -1.18 -4.68
CA PRO A 44 6.36 -1.28 -3.40
C PRO A 44 4.95 -1.87 -3.54
N VAL A 45 4.35 -1.71 -4.71
CA VAL A 45 3.08 -2.34 -5.08
C VAL A 45 3.37 -3.65 -5.78
N VAL A 46 3.42 -4.74 -5.03
CA VAL A 46 3.54 -6.11 -5.54
C VAL A 46 2.18 -6.81 -5.45
N ARG A 47 1.90 -7.73 -6.37
CA ARG A 47 0.76 -8.65 -6.21
C ARG A 47 0.83 -9.30 -4.83
N ASP A 48 -0.25 -9.17 -4.08
CA ASP A 48 -0.33 -9.70 -2.73
C ASP A 48 -0.23 -11.25 -2.71
N ARG A 49 0.09 -11.79 -1.54
CA ARG A 49 0.16 -13.24 -1.27
C ARG A 49 -0.70 -13.63 -0.06
N LEU A 50 -1.88 -13.00 0.09
CA LEU A 50 -2.64 -13.09 1.35
C LEU A 50 -3.02 -14.54 1.71
N GLU A 51 -3.35 -15.41 0.74
CA GLU A 51 -3.66 -16.81 1.06
C GLU A 51 -2.44 -17.58 1.56
N ASP A 52 -1.26 -17.34 0.99
CA ASP A 52 -0.02 -17.99 1.45
C ASP A 52 0.31 -17.52 2.87
N VAL A 53 0.27 -16.20 3.11
CA VAL A 53 0.48 -15.61 4.43
C VAL A 53 -0.51 -16.13 5.47
N ALA A 54 -1.79 -16.30 5.09
CA ALA A 54 -2.81 -16.85 5.97
C ALA A 54 -2.53 -18.32 6.32
N ARG A 55 -2.23 -19.15 5.31
CA ARG A 55 -1.93 -20.58 5.50
C ARG A 55 -0.67 -20.78 6.35
N ASP A 56 0.38 -20.01 6.08
CA ASP A 56 1.63 -20.05 6.85
C ASP A 56 1.44 -19.63 8.31
N ALA A 57 0.40 -18.83 8.61
CA ALA A 57 -0.01 -18.46 9.95
C ALA A 57 -1.02 -19.44 10.60
N GLY A 58 -1.40 -20.53 9.91
CA GLY A 58 -2.38 -21.51 10.41
C GLY A 58 -3.84 -21.04 10.32
N LEU A 59 -4.13 -19.95 9.61
CA LEU A 59 -5.48 -19.46 9.38
C LEU A 59 -6.18 -20.24 8.26
N ARG A 60 -7.52 -20.30 8.32
CA ARG A 60 -8.37 -20.94 7.31
C ARG A 60 -9.07 -19.89 6.46
N PRO A 61 -8.75 -19.76 5.17
CA PRO A 61 -9.48 -18.85 4.26
C PRO A 61 -10.99 -19.10 4.25
N ASP A 62 -11.78 -18.03 4.34
CA ASP A 62 -13.25 -18.05 4.42
C ASP A 62 -13.92 -17.16 3.34
N GLY A 63 -13.16 -16.25 2.72
CA GLY A 63 -13.63 -15.44 1.60
C GLY A 63 -12.63 -14.38 1.19
N SER A 64 -12.76 -13.83 -0.01
CA SER A 64 -11.90 -12.74 -0.47
C SER A 64 -12.65 -11.76 -1.37
N GLY A 65 -12.08 -10.58 -1.55
CA GLY A 65 -12.66 -9.57 -2.41
C GLY A 65 -11.68 -8.47 -2.79
N ARG A 66 -12.17 -7.50 -3.56
CA ARG A 66 -11.44 -6.31 -3.99
C ARG A 66 -12.20 -5.07 -3.62
N VAL A 67 -11.48 -4.02 -3.25
CA VAL A 67 -12.05 -2.72 -2.90
C VAL A 67 -11.34 -1.62 -3.69
N ALA A 68 -12.11 -0.68 -4.24
CA ALA A 68 -11.56 0.55 -4.76
C ALA A 68 -11.07 1.40 -3.58
N CYS A 69 -9.78 1.71 -3.56
CA CYS A 69 -9.13 2.47 -2.49
C CYS A 69 -8.36 3.64 -3.11
N PRO A 70 -9.05 4.64 -3.67
CA PRO A 70 -8.38 5.78 -4.27
C PRO A 70 -7.67 6.61 -3.20
N PHE A 71 -6.48 7.09 -3.51
CA PHE A 71 -5.82 8.11 -2.70
C PHE A 71 -6.22 9.47 -3.28
N GLY A 72 -7.02 10.20 -2.50
CA GLY A 72 -7.55 11.52 -2.86
C GLY A 72 -7.02 12.58 -1.91
N TYR A 73 -6.55 13.69 -2.47
CA TYR A 73 -6.02 14.82 -1.71
C TYR A 73 -6.58 16.13 -2.25
N ALA A 74 -6.72 17.12 -1.37
CA ALA A 74 -7.26 18.44 -1.70
C ALA A 74 -6.38 19.19 -2.73
N ASP A 75 -5.07 19.02 -2.63
CA ASP A 75 -4.06 19.66 -3.48
C ASP A 75 -2.76 18.85 -3.48
N LEU A 76 -1.79 19.33 -4.26
CA LEU A 76 -0.49 18.69 -4.43
C LEU A 76 0.32 18.64 -3.13
N ASP A 77 0.30 19.72 -2.34
CA ASP A 77 1.03 19.80 -1.07
C ASP A 77 0.49 18.78 -0.07
N SER A 78 -0.84 18.63 -0.02
CA SER A 78 -1.52 17.63 0.80
C SER A 78 -1.21 16.21 0.32
N ALA A 79 -1.11 15.99 -0.99
CA ALA A 79 -0.70 14.72 -1.56
C ALA A 79 0.74 14.35 -1.17
N VAL A 80 1.69 15.29 -1.28
CA VAL A 80 3.09 15.07 -0.87
C VAL A 80 3.16 14.73 0.62
N ARG A 81 2.52 15.51 1.50
CA ARG A 81 2.47 15.20 2.94
C ARG A 81 1.84 13.84 3.22
N GLY A 82 0.74 13.52 2.53
CA GLY A 82 0.06 12.24 2.64
C GLY A 82 0.97 11.07 2.26
N MET A 83 1.68 11.17 1.15
CA MET A 83 2.61 10.14 0.69
C MET A 83 3.80 9.98 1.64
N LEU A 84 4.41 11.07 2.10
CA LEU A 84 5.51 11.01 3.08
C LEU A 84 5.07 10.38 4.41
N SER A 85 3.84 10.64 4.87
CA SER A 85 3.32 10.08 6.13
C SER A 85 3.18 8.55 6.14
N THR A 86 3.24 7.90 4.97
CA THR A 86 3.21 6.44 4.86
C THR A 86 4.47 5.75 5.39
N GLY A 87 5.57 6.49 5.55
CA GLY A 87 6.88 5.95 5.91
C GLY A 87 7.59 5.22 4.76
N TRP A 88 6.97 5.06 3.58
CA TRP A 88 7.61 4.37 2.46
C TRP A 88 8.85 5.12 1.93
N PHE A 89 8.91 6.43 2.13
CA PHE A 89 9.99 7.28 1.62
C PHE A 89 11.10 7.55 2.66
N ASP A 90 11.05 6.95 3.85
CA ASP A 90 12.00 7.25 4.94
C ASP A 90 13.44 6.90 4.55
N THR A 91 13.63 5.75 3.88
CA THR A 91 14.94 5.32 3.37
C THR A 91 15.45 6.25 2.27
N ALA A 92 14.58 6.64 1.33
CA ALA A 92 14.93 7.57 0.27
C ALA A 92 15.30 8.95 0.85
N THR A 93 14.53 9.42 1.83
CA THR A 93 14.74 10.70 2.51
C THR A 93 16.05 10.72 3.28
N SER A 94 16.40 9.63 3.98
CA SER A 94 17.68 9.53 4.68
C SER A 94 18.89 9.41 3.75
N THR A 95 18.71 8.90 2.52
CA THR A 95 19.80 8.71 1.55
C THR A 95 20.01 9.92 0.63
N ALA A 96 18.93 10.47 0.06
CA ALA A 96 18.96 11.52 -0.96
C ALA A 96 18.60 12.91 -0.42
N GLY A 97 18.07 12.99 0.80
CA GLY A 97 17.60 14.23 1.42
C GLY A 97 16.12 14.52 1.17
N HIS A 98 15.49 15.15 2.15
CA HIS A 98 14.05 15.45 2.15
C HIS A 98 13.60 16.28 0.94
N ASP A 99 14.31 17.36 0.61
CA ASP A 99 13.91 18.26 -0.48
C ASP A 99 13.97 17.59 -1.85
N GLN A 100 14.94 16.69 -2.06
CA GLN A 100 15.04 15.92 -3.29
C GLN A 100 13.85 14.96 -3.43
N VAL A 101 13.50 14.25 -2.37
CA VAL A 101 12.34 13.34 -2.35
C VAL A 101 11.03 14.11 -2.56
N VAL A 102 10.86 15.27 -1.90
CA VAL A 102 9.69 16.14 -2.09
C VAL A 102 9.57 16.57 -3.55
N LYS A 103 10.67 16.98 -4.19
CA LYS A 103 10.67 17.38 -5.60
C LYS A 103 10.25 16.23 -6.51
N GLU A 104 10.85 15.06 -6.35
CA GLU A 104 10.52 13.88 -7.18
C GLU A 104 9.08 13.41 -6.96
N LEU A 105 8.59 13.44 -5.72
CA LEU A 105 7.20 13.14 -5.41
C LEU A 105 6.24 14.14 -6.06
N THR A 106 6.56 15.43 -5.98
CA THR A 106 5.77 16.50 -6.59
C THR A 106 5.65 16.29 -8.10
N GLU A 107 6.78 15.98 -8.76
CA GLU A 107 6.82 15.68 -10.19
C GLU A 107 5.96 14.46 -10.54
N ALA A 108 6.12 13.36 -9.80
CA ALA A 108 5.34 12.14 -10.04
C ALA A 108 3.82 12.36 -9.84
N LEU A 109 3.44 13.18 -8.85
CA LEU A 109 2.05 13.47 -8.52
C LEU A 109 1.36 14.40 -9.53
N HIS A 110 2.11 15.14 -10.36
CA HIS A 110 1.52 16.03 -11.36
C HIS A 110 0.62 15.28 -12.36
N ALA A 111 0.98 14.05 -12.73
CA ALA A 111 0.16 13.20 -13.61
C ALA A 111 -1.22 12.86 -13.02
N HIS A 112 -1.39 12.99 -11.70
CA HIS A 112 -2.62 12.67 -10.98
C HIS A 112 -3.39 13.92 -10.53
N ARG A 113 -2.89 15.12 -10.85
CA ARG A 113 -3.57 16.39 -10.56
C ARG A 113 -4.70 16.63 -11.55
N ARG A 114 -5.90 16.88 -11.03
CA ARG A 114 -7.08 17.27 -11.79
C ARG A 114 -7.12 18.78 -12.02
N ARG A 115 -7.98 19.21 -12.95
CA ARG A 115 -8.14 20.64 -13.31
C ARG A 115 -8.61 21.50 -12.14
N ASP A 116 -9.36 20.92 -11.21
CA ASP A 116 -9.83 21.60 -9.98
C ASP A 116 -8.74 21.74 -8.90
N GLY A 117 -7.53 21.26 -9.16
CA GLY A 117 -6.40 21.30 -8.24
C GLY A 117 -6.26 20.07 -7.35
N THR A 118 -7.29 19.22 -7.26
CA THR A 118 -7.24 17.99 -6.46
C THR A 118 -6.29 16.96 -7.05
N VAL A 119 -5.73 16.08 -6.21
CA VAL A 119 -4.93 14.94 -6.66
C VAL A 119 -5.72 13.66 -6.45
N TRP A 120 -5.79 12.81 -7.48
CA TRP A 120 -6.56 11.57 -7.43
C TRP A 120 -5.83 10.41 -8.06
N MET A 121 -5.46 9.43 -7.25
CA MET A 121 -4.83 8.18 -7.66
C MET A 121 -5.78 7.01 -7.45
N PRO A 122 -6.42 6.47 -8.51
CA PRO A 122 -7.24 5.27 -8.36
C PRO A 122 -6.34 4.07 -8.00
N ASN A 123 -6.65 3.40 -6.88
CA ASN A 123 -6.01 2.14 -6.53
C ASN A 123 -7.05 1.06 -6.21
N VAL A 124 -6.63 -0.19 -6.30
CA VAL A 124 -7.42 -1.35 -5.88
C VAL A 124 -6.64 -2.09 -4.82
N PHE A 125 -7.30 -2.43 -3.72
CA PHE A 125 -6.77 -3.31 -2.69
C PHE A 125 -7.52 -4.63 -2.73
N ARG A 126 -6.84 -5.70 -2.31
CA ARG A 126 -7.45 -7.00 -2.10
C ARG A 126 -7.53 -7.27 -0.60
N TYR A 127 -8.58 -7.95 -0.19
CA TYR A 127 -8.70 -8.47 1.17
C TYR A 127 -9.00 -9.97 1.15
N LEU A 128 -8.55 -10.64 2.20
CA LEU A 128 -8.85 -12.03 2.52
C LEU A 128 -9.44 -12.06 3.93
N ILE A 129 -10.62 -12.66 4.07
CA ILE A 129 -11.21 -13.05 5.34
C ILE A 129 -10.77 -14.48 5.61
N ALA A 130 -10.16 -14.71 6.77
CA ALA A 130 -9.78 -16.02 7.24
C ALA A 130 -10.29 -16.23 8.67
N ARG A 131 -10.27 -17.47 9.15
CA ARG A 131 -10.70 -17.87 10.49
C ARG A 131 -9.55 -18.49 11.24
N THR A 132 -9.47 -18.19 12.54
CA THR A 132 -8.60 -18.95 13.44
C THR A 132 -9.10 -20.40 13.58
N PRO A 133 -8.19 -21.37 13.79
CA PRO A 133 -8.54 -22.80 13.84
C PRO A 133 -9.48 -23.19 15.00
#